data_AF-A0A919TD50-F1
#
_entry.id   AF-A0A919TD50-F1
#
_cell.length_a   1.000
_cell.length_b   1.000
_cell.length_c   1.000
_cell.angle_alpha   90.00
_cell.angle_beta   90.00
_cell.angle_gamma   90.00
#
_symmetry.space_group_name_H-M   'P 1'
#
loop_
_entity.id
_entity.type
_entity.pdbx_description
1 polymer ?
#
loop_
_entity_poly.entity_id
_entity_poly.type
_entity_poly.pdbx_seq_one_letter_code
_entity_poly.pdbx_strand_id
1 'polypeptide(L)'
;MFGNPPETTEPFPLMRTYVHTKAIVRVRAQRLGCARTRTAGGAMRVSNARDLGLYVRDRRRAAGLSQADLATRATVSRRWLSDLESGKPTAEIGLVFKIVGALGLYLDCRPEPTPAVDLDAYLDSLGGQ
;
A
#
# COMPACT_ATOMS: atom_id res chain seq x y z
N MET A 1 -47.01 -32.56 -6.59
CA MET A 1 -46.37 -31.90 -5.43
C MET A 1 -45.95 -33.03 -4.49
N PHE A 2 -44.70 -33.40 -4.25
CA PHE A 2 -43.43 -32.68 -4.22
C PHE A 2 -42.32 -33.64 -4.70
N GLY A 3 -41.50 -33.20 -5.66
CA GLY A 3 -40.27 -33.90 -6.03
C GLY A 3 -39.08 -33.16 -5.42
N ASN A 4 -38.26 -33.87 -4.65
CA ASN A 4 -37.12 -33.34 -3.90
C ASN A 4 -36.10 -32.58 -4.79
N PRO A 5 -35.43 -31.54 -4.26
CA PRO A 5 -34.36 -30.84 -4.95
C PRO A 5 -33.07 -31.69 -5.04
N PRO A 6 -32.21 -31.49 -6.04
CA PRO A 6 -30.98 -32.26 -6.16
C PRO A 6 -29.93 -31.84 -5.12
N GLU A 7 -29.43 -32.89 -4.48
CA GLU A 7 -28.17 -33.04 -3.77
C GLU A 7 -27.04 -32.17 -4.35
N THR A 8 -26.50 -31.23 -3.56
CA THR A 8 -25.22 -30.57 -3.84
C THR A 8 -24.35 -30.65 -2.58
N THR A 9 -23.51 -31.69 -2.56
CA THR A 9 -22.10 -31.68 -2.14
C THR A 9 -21.74 -30.93 -0.83
N GLU A 10 -21.58 -31.72 0.23
CA GLU A 10 -20.79 -31.47 1.46
C GLU A 10 -19.33 -31.01 1.18
N PRO A 11 -18.51 -30.66 2.19
CA PRO A 11 -18.51 -29.46 3.00
C PRO A 11 -17.19 -28.66 2.81
N PHE A 12 -17.23 -27.33 2.75
CA PHE A 12 -15.98 -26.56 2.79
C PHE A 12 -15.34 -26.68 4.19
N PRO A 13 -14.07 -27.13 4.32
CA PRO A 13 -13.44 -27.30 5.62
C PRO A 13 -13.19 -25.93 6.28
N LEU A 14 -13.78 -25.76 7.46
CA LEU A 14 -13.45 -24.71 8.42
C LEU A 14 -12.06 -24.97 9.01
N MET A 15 -11.08 -24.11 8.72
CA MET A 15 -9.93 -23.79 9.58
C MET A 15 -9.19 -22.64 8.89
N ARG A 16 -8.88 -21.49 9.49
CA ARG A 16 -8.66 -21.17 10.89
C ARG A 16 -8.90 -19.66 11.04
N THR A 17 -9.69 -19.29 12.02
CA THR A 17 -9.90 -17.92 12.47
C THR A 17 -8.57 -17.25 12.80
N TYR A 18 -8.12 -16.30 11.98
CA TYR A 18 -7.07 -15.36 12.39
C TYR A 18 -7.73 -14.19 13.10
N VAL A 19 -8.09 -14.41 14.36
CA VAL A 19 -8.52 -13.34 15.26
C VAL A 19 -7.31 -12.75 15.98
N HIS A 20 -7.17 -11.44 15.80
CA HIS A 20 -6.66 -10.44 16.74
C HIS A 20 -5.23 -10.57 17.29
N THR A 21 -4.43 -9.51 17.07
CA THR A 21 -4.17 -8.57 18.18
C THR A 21 -3.72 -7.20 17.67
N LYS A 22 -4.23 -6.15 18.31
CA LYS A 22 -3.80 -4.76 18.17
C LYS A 22 -2.31 -4.63 18.46
N ALA A 23 -1.57 -3.99 17.57
CA ALA A 23 -0.30 -3.36 17.88
C ALA A 23 -0.17 -2.07 17.06
N ILE A 24 -0.78 -0.99 17.57
CA ILE A 24 -0.46 0.36 17.12
C ILE A 24 0.94 0.64 17.67
N VAL A 25 1.98 0.33 16.89
CA VAL A 25 3.35 0.68 17.24
C VAL A 25 3.56 2.15 16.94
N ARG A 26 3.62 2.96 18.00
CA ARG A 26 4.03 4.36 17.97
C ARG A 26 5.53 4.41 17.63
N VAL A 27 5.87 4.50 16.35
CA VAL A 27 7.28 4.57 15.94
C VAL A 27 7.81 5.97 16.29
N ARG A 28 8.66 6.04 17.32
CA ARG A 28 9.55 7.17 17.54
C ARG A 28 10.54 7.26 16.39
N ALA A 29 10.79 8.50 15.96
CA ALA A 29 11.69 8.92 14.90
C ALA A 29 13.00 8.11 14.87
N GLN A 30 13.29 7.49 13.74
CA GLN A 30 14.63 6.95 13.47
C GLN A 30 15.40 7.92 12.60
N ARG A 31 16.57 8.31 13.11
CA ARG A 31 17.65 9.04 12.42
C ARG A 31 17.86 8.46 11.03
N LEU A 32 17.54 9.26 10.01
CA LEU A 32 17.80 8.98 8.60
C LEU A 32 19.27 9.28 8.29
N GLY A 33 20.05 8.24 7.98
CA GLY A 33 21.36 8.37 7.37
C GLY A 33 21.40 7.56 6.07
N CYS A 34 21.03 8.19 4.94
CA CYS A 34 21.68 8.06 3.63
C CYS A 34 20.95 8.95 2.61
N ALA A 35 21.69 9.60 1.73
CA ALA A 35 21.36 10.87 1.09
C ALA A 35 20.43 10.82 -0.14
N ARG A 36 19.72 11.96 -0.32
CA ARG A 36 19.02 12.46 -1.52
C ARG A 36 17.58 11.99 -1.80
N THR A 37 16.69 12.29 -0.87
CA THR A 37 15.53 13.18 -1.09
C THR A 37 15.20 13.85 0.25
N ARG A 38 15.43 15.16 0.37
CA ARG A 38 14.91 15.93 1.51
C ARG A 38 13.44 16.22 1.23
N THR A 39 12.55 15.30 1.60
CA THR A 39 11.15 15.67 1.80
C THR A 39 10.99 15.92 3.29
N ALA A 40 10.98 17.20 3.67
CA ALA A 40 10.66 17.63 5.01
C ALA A 40 9.25 17.14 5.36
N GLY A 41 9.11 16.18 6.28
CA GLY A 41 7.87 15.90 7.03
C GLY A 41 6.56 15.62 6.26
N GLY A 42 6.60 15.56 4.93
CA GLY A 42 5.43 15.37 4.07
C GLY A 42 5.23 13.90 3.76
N ALA A 43 3.99 13.43 3.89
CA ALA A 43 3.60 12.12 3.39
C ALA A 43 4.01 12.01 1.91
N MET A 44 4.80 10.98 1.58
CA MET A 44 5.17 10.70 0.20
C MET A 44 3.90 10.36 -0.59
N ARG A 45 3.57 11.18 -1.60
CA ARG A 45 2.51 10.86 -2.57
C ARG A 45 3.07 9.80 -3.52
N VAL A 46 2.36 8.67 -3.61
CA VAL A 46 2.66 7.60 -4.56
C VAL A 46 1.80 7.82 -5.79
N SER A 47 2.42 8.21 -6.91
CA SER A 47 1.70 8.53 -8.15
C SER A 47 1.93 7.49 -9.25
N ASN A 48 2.93 6.61 -9.09
CA ASN A 48 3.26 5.57 -10.06
C ASN A 48 3.88 4.32 -9.38
N ALA A 49 4.08 3.26 -10.16
CA ALA A 49 4.64 1.99 -9.67
C ALA A 49 6.07 2.11 -9.11
N ARG A 50 6.88 3.03 -9.65
CA ARG A 50 8.25 3.27 -9.17
C ARG A 50 8.24 3.92 -7.80
N ASP A 51 7.37 4.91 -7.57
CA ASP A 51 7.21 5.53 -6.26
C ASP A 51 6.79 4.48 -5.22
N LEU A 52 5.84 3.61 -5.58
CA LEU A 52 5.40 2.51 -4.73
C LEU A 52 6.56 1.56 -4.40
N GLY A 53 7.33 1.15 -5.41
CA GLY A 53 8.48 0.25 -5.24
C GLY A 53 9.57 0.83 -4.32
N LEU A 54 9.88 2.13 -4.49
CA LEU A 54 10.81 2.86 -3.62
C LEU A 54 10.30 2.90 -2.18
N TYR A 55 9.03 3.24 -1.98
CA TYR A 55 8.42 3.28 -0.66
C TYR A 55 8.47 1.91 0.04
N VAL A 56 8.11 0.83 -0.66
CA VAL A 56 8.19 -0.55 -0.13
C VAL A 56 9.63 -0.90 0.26
N ARG A 57 10.60 -0.59 -0.59
CA ARG A 57 12.03 -0.87 -0.33
C ARG A 57 12.52 -0.15 0.92
N ASP A 58 12.15 1.11 1.09
CA ASP A 58 12.54 1.91 2.26
C ASP A 58 11.89 1.39 3.54
N ARG A 59 10.60 1.04 3.49
CA ARG A 59 9.90 0.43 4.65
C ARG A 59 10.48 -0.93 5.01
N ARG A 60 10.84 -1.77 4.03
CA ARG A 60 11.52 -3.04 4.27
C ARG A 60 12.87 -2.83 4.97
N ARG A 61 13.69 -1.89 4.48
CA ARG A 61 15.00 -1.55 5.07
C ARG A 61 14.87 -1.00 6.48
N ALA A 62 13.90 -0.13 6.73
CA ALA A 62 13.61 0.39 8.07
C ALA A 62 13.18 -0.72 9.05
N ALA A 63 12.56 -1.78 8.55
CA ALA A 63 12.23 -2.97 9.33
C ALA A 63 13.41 -3.95 9.50
N GLY A 64 14.59 -3.66 8.93
CA GLY A 64 15.77 -4.53 9.00
C GLY A 64 15.64 -5.85 8.22
N LEU A 65 14.67 -5.94 7.29
CA LEU A 65 14.38 -7.17 6.56
C LEU A 65 15.19 -7.25 5.25
N SER A 66 15.69 -8.43 4.90
CA SER A 66 16.15 -8.70 3.53
C SER A 66 14.95 -8.87 2.59
N GLN A 67 15.19 -8.86 1.27
CA GLN A 67 14.14 -9.19 0.30
C GLN A 67 13.64 -10.62 0.48
N ALA A 68 14.51 -11.57 0.86
CA ALA A 68 14.10 -12.94 1.11
C ALA A 68 13.15 -13.02 2.31
N ASP A 69 13.47 -12.31 3.40
CA ASP A 69 12.65 -12.33 4.63
C ASP A 69 11.25 -11.78 4.38
N LEU A 70 11.16 -10.64 3.69
CA LEU A 70 9.86 -10.04 3.36
C LEU A 70 9.07 -10.91 2.38
N ALA A 71 9.73 -11.50 1.38
CA ALA A 71 9.08 -12.38 0.41
C ALA A 71 8.48 -13.62 1.09
N THR A 72 9.23 -14.25 2.01
CA THR A 72 8.73 -15.36 2.83
C THR A 72 7.55 -14.93 3.70
N ARG A 73 7.67 -13.79 4.39
CA ARG A 73 6.62 -13.27 5.27
C ARG A 73 5.31 -12.95 4.53
N ALA A 74 5.40 -12.48 3.29
CA ALA A 74 4.24 -12.16 2.44
C ALA A 74 3.79 -13.34 1.56
N THR A 75 4.46 -14.49 1.62
CA THR A 75 4.19 -15.66 0.76
C THR A 75 4.21 -15.28 -0.74
N VAL A 76 5.27 -14.59 -1.16
CA VAL A 76 5.52 -14.21 -2.56
C VAL A 76 6.91 -14.64 -2.99
N SER A 77 7.19 -14.65 -4.30
CA SER A 77 8.54 -14.96 -4.78
C SER A 77 9.48 -13.77 -4.57
N ARG A 78 10.75 -14.04 -4.20
CA ARG A 78 11.79 -13.01 -4.07
C ARG A 78 11.98 -12.22 -5.38
N ARG A 79 11.90 -12.91 -6.53
CA ARG A 79 11.98 -12.27 -7.85
C ARG A 79 10.83 -11.28 -8.05
N TRP A 80 9.61 -11.67 -7.69
CA TRP A 80 8.47 -10.77 -7.77
C TRP A 80 8.64 -9.54 -6.87
N LEU A 81 9.14 -9.72 -5.64
CA LEU A 81 9.45 -8.58 -4.76
C LEU A 81 10.53 -7.67 -5.36
N SER A 82 11.55 -8.23 -6.00
CA SER A 82 12.58 -7.44 -6.69
C SER A 82 12.00 -6.64 -7.86
N ASP A 83 11.12 -7.24 -8.65
CA ASP A 83 10.40 -6.58 -9.74
C ASP A 83 9.54 -5.42 -9.21
N LEU A 84 8.82 -5.64 -8.10
CA LEU A 84 8.03 -4.61 -7.42
C LEU A 84 8.91 -3.46 -6.92
N GLU A 85 9.99 -3.74 -6.18
CA GLU A 85 10.92 -2.72 -5.66
C GLU A 85 11.62 -1.93 -6.78
N SER A 86 11.71 -2.52 -7.98
CA SER A 86 12.26 -1.85 -9.18
C SER A 86 11.23 -0.99 -9.90
N GLY A 87 9.95 -1.04 -9.49
CA GLY A 87 8.87 -0.25 -10.09
C GLY A 87 8.21 -0.88 -11.31
N LYS A 88 8.20 -2.22 -11.43
CA LYS A 88 7.56 -2.90 -12.56
C LYS A 88 6.07 -2.51 -12.63
N PRO A 89 5.59 -1.90 -13.74
CA PRO A 89 4.21 -1.41 -13.84
C PRO A 89 3.19 -2.55 -13.87
N THR A 90 3.59 -3.75 -14.29
CA THR A 90 2.76 -4.95 -14.37
C THR A 90 2.81 -5.80 -13.10
N ALA A 91 3.24 -5.24 -11.97
CA ALA A 91 3.19 -5.95 -10.69
C ALA A 91 1.72 -6.20 -10.29
N GLU A 92 1.40 -7.45 -9.96
CA GLU A 92 0.04 -7.85 -9.58
C GLU A 92 -0.41 -7.18 -8.28
N ILE A 93 -1.52 -6.44 -8.34
CA ILE A 93 -2.02 -5.66 -7.20
C ILE A 93 -2.36 -6.53 -5.98
N GLY A 94 -2.82 -7.76 -6.19
CA GLY A 94 -3.12 -8.68 -5.08
C GLY A 94 -1.88 -9.03 -4.26
N LEU A 95 -0.73 -9.18 -4.91
CA LEU A 95 0.55 -9.44 -4.24
C LEU A 95 1.12 -8.18 -3.57
N VAL A 96 0.80 -6.98 -4.10
CA VAL A 96 1.11 -5.71 -3.44
C VAL A 96 0.43 -5.64 -2.08
N PHE A 97 -0.87 -5.98 -1.99
CA PHE A 97 -1.57 -5.98 -0.71
C PHE A 97 -0.98 -6.97 0.30
N LYS A 98 -0.48 -8.14 -0.14
CA LYS A 98 0.24 -9.08 0.74
C LYS A 98 1.49 -8.45 1.34
N ILE A 99 2.29 -7.74 0.53
CA ILE A 99 3.49 -7.04 1.00
C ILE A 99 3.15 -5.90 1.97
N VAL A 100 2.15 -5.09 1.62
CA VAL A 100 1.65 -4.00 2.47
C VAL A 100 1.24 -4.55 3.84
N GLY A 101 0.44 -5.61 3.88
CA GLY A 101 0.05 -6.27 5.12
C GLY A 101 1.24 -6.87 5.88
N ALA A 102 2.17 -7.53 5.18
CA ALA A 102 3.38 -8.09 5.79
C ALA A 102 4.29 -7.02 6.42
N LEU A 103 4.30 -5.80 5.89
CA LEU A 103 5.03 -4.66 6.46
C LEU A 103 4.25 -3.93 7.57
N GLY A 104 3.04 -4.36 7.90
CA GLY A 104 2.17 -3.68 8.87
C GLY A 104 1.69 -2.32 8.36
N LEU A 105 1.55 -2.18 7.05
CA LEU A 105 1.06 -0.97 6.38
C LEU A 105 -0.40 -1.16 5.96
N TYR A 106 -1.05 -0.05 5.63
CA TYR A 106 -2.36 -0.03 4.97
C TYR A 106 -2.33 0.99 3.84
N LEU A 107 -3.22 0.82 2.86
CA LEU A 107 -3.43 1.78 1.79
C LEU A 107 -4.68 2.61 2.11
N ASP A 108 -4.55 3.93 1.98
CA ASP A 108 -5.62 4.90 2.16
C ASP A 108 -5.81 5.66 0.85
N CYS A 109 -7.00 5.56 0.27
CA CYS A 109 -7.35 6.21 -0.99
C CYS A 109 -8.22 7.42 -0.68
N ARG A 110 -7.73 8.62 -1.02
CA ARG A 110 -8.47 9.88 -0.83
C ARG A 110 -8.70 10.55 -2.18
N PRO A 111 -9.80 11.30 -2.34
CA PRO A 111 -9.94 12.18 -3.50
C PRO A 111 -8.75 13.13 -3.56
N GLU A 112 -8.25 13.39 -4.77
CA GLU A 112 -7.29 14.48 -4.97
C GLU A 112 -7.94 15.78 -4.52
N PRO A 113 -7.27 16.61 -3.70
CA PRO A 113 -7.80 17.91 -3.34
C PRO A 113 -8.13 18.67 -4.62
N THR A 114 -9.39 19.06 -4.77
CA THR A 114 -9.79 19.96 -5.83
C THR A 114 -8.89 21.20 -5.72
N PRO A 115 -8.18 21.58 -6.80
CA PRO A 115 -7.38 22.80 -6.75
C PRO A 115 -8.30 23.92 -6.29
N ALA A 116 -7.90 24.63 -5.23
CA ALA A 116 -8.66 25.75 -4.73
C ALA A 116 -8.90 26.68 -5.93
N VAL A 117 -10.16 27.02 -6.20
CA VAL A 117 -10.48 28.04 -7.18
C VAL A 117 -9.69 29.28 -6.77
N ASP A 118 -8.90 29.81 -7.68
CA ASP A 118 -8.20 31.07 -7.46
C ASP A 118 -9.26 32.17 -7.44
N LEU A 119 -9.76 32.49 -6.24
CA LEU A 119 -10.78 33.51 -6.07
C LEU A 119 -10.27 34.88 -6.53
N ASP A 120 -8.97 35.15 -6.40
CA ASP A 120 -8.39 36.42 -6.80
C ASP A 120 -8.45 36.55 -8.33
N ALA A 121 -8.05 35.52 -9.07
CA ALA A 121 -8.18 35.49 -10.53
C ALA A 121 -9.65 35.55 -11.00
N TYR A 122 -10.58 34.93 -10.26
CA TYR A 122 -12.00 35.01 -10.58
C TYR A 122 -12.55 36.42 -10.33
N LEU A 123 -12.17 37.07 -9.22
CA LEU A 123 -12.57 38.44 -8.90
C LEU A 123 -12.02 39.46 -9.90
N ASP A 124 -10.76 39.30 -10.32
CA ASP A 124 -10.15 40.11 -11.38
C ASP A 124 -10.91 39.98 -12.71
N SER A 125 -11.48 38.81 -13.00
CA SER A 125 -12.31 38.59 -14.20
C SER A 125 -13.71 39.22 -14.12
N LEU A 126 -14.21 39.54 -12.92
CA LEU A 126 -15.50 40.20 -12.71
C LEU A 126 -15.41 41.73 -12.70
N GLY A 127 -14.22 42.29 -12.46
CA GLY A 127 -13.98 43.73 -12.31
C GLY A 127 -13.86 44.55 -13.60
N GLY A 128 -14.13 43.96 -14.76
CA GLY A 128 -13.95 44.62 -16.06
C GLY A 128 -15.23 45.20 -16.68
N GLN A 129 -15.54 46.46 -16.36
CA GLN A 129 -16.34 47.39 -17.19
C GLN A 129 -15.68 48.77 -17.15
#